data_AF-A0AAV4ZCI6-F1
#
_entry.id   AF-A0AAV4ZCI6-F1
#
_cell.length_a   1.000
_cell.length_b   1.000
_cell.length_c   1.000
_cell.angle_alpha   90.00
_cell.angle_beta   90.00
_cell.angle_gamma   90.00
#
_symmetry.space_group_name_H-M   'P 1'
#
loop_
_entity.id
_entity.type
_entity.pdbx_description
1 polymer ?
#
loop_
_entity_poly.entity_id
_entity_poly.type
_entity_poly.pdbx_seq_one_letter_code
_entity_poly.pdbx_strand_id
1 'polypeptide(L)'
;MEPRYFAGEIVYIHPTRTIHKGAHIVLQVRDQGGELHAYIKRYVSGSNEHVVVAQYNPASELRFERGAVEAMHLIVKSGIR
;
A
#
# COMPACT_ATOMS: atom_id res chain seq x y z
N MET A 1 2.92 0.78 10.30
CA MET A 1 3.41 -0.46 9.63
C MET A 1 4.64 -0.99 10.36
N GLU A 2 4.67 -0.83 11.68
CA GLU A 2 5.80 -1.23 12.50
C GLU A 2 5.90 -2.76 12.58
N PRO A 3 7.11 -3.32 12.67
CA PRO A 3 8.40 -2.63 12.85
C PRO A 3 9.10 -2.23 11.55
N ARG A 4 8.48 -2.40 10.36
CA ARG A 4 9.16 -2.13 9.09
C ARG A 4 9.15 -0.65 8.68
N TYR A 5 8.03 0.03 8.92
CA TYR A 5 7.86 1.46 8.66
C TYR A 5 7.25 2.13 9.88
N PHE A 6 7.97 3.11 10.41
CA PHE A 6 7.56 3.91 11.57
C PHE A 6 6.87 5.19 11.12
N ALA A 7 6.05 5.76 12.00
CA ALA A 7 5.44 7.06 11.74
C ALA A 7 6.54 8.13 11.57
N GLY A 8 6.40 8.99 10.56
CA GLY A 8 7.39 10.04 10.24
C GLY A 8 8.56 9.58 9.35
N GLU A 9 8.68 8.30 9.00
CA GLU A 9 9.73 7.82 8.10
C GLU A 9 9.49 8.27 6.65
N ILE A 10 10.57 8.67 5.96
CA ILE A 10 10.53 8.98 4.52
C ILE A 10 10.63 7.68 3.72
N VAL A 11 9.71 7.50 2.78
CA VAL A 11 9.74 6.41 1.81
C VAL A 11 9.87 6.95 0.39
N TYR A 12 10.64 6.24 -0.43
CA TYR A 12 10.83 6.55 -1.84
C TYR A 12 10.08 5.52 -2.66
N ILE A 13 9.25 5.99 -3.58
CA ILE A 13 8.43 5.15 -4.46
C ILE A 13 8.95 5.15 -5.89
N HIS A 14 8.74 4.05 -6.59
CA HIS A 14 8.90 4.00 -8.03
C HIS A 14 7.52 4.15 -8.70
N PRO A 15 7.34 5.11 -9.63
CA PRO A 15 6.01 5.46 -10.13
C PRO A 15 5.37 4.34 -10.98
N THR A 16 6.17 3.63 -11.79
CA THR A 16 5.67 2.70 -12.82
C THR A 16 6.17 1.26 -12.70
N ARG A 17 6.98 0.94 -11.67
CA ARG A 17 7.60 -0.40 -11.58
C ARG A 17 6.54 -1.41 -11.14
N THR A 18 6.57 -2.58 -11.79
CA THR A 18 5.66 -3.68 -11.48
C THR A 18 5.75 -4.07 -10.00
N ILE A 19 4.59 -4.34 -9.42
CA ILE A 19 4.45 -4.75 -8.02
C ILE A 19 4.36 -6.27 -7.97
N HIS A 20 5.16 -6.88 -7.10
CA HIS A 20 5.20 -8.33 -6.90
C HIS A 20 4.59 -8.69 -5.53
N LYS A 21 4.10 -9.93 -5.38
CA LYS A 21 3.60 -10.42 -4.09
C LYS A 21 4.67 -10.27 -3.01
N GLY A 22 4.27 -9.81 -1.83
CA GLY A 22 5.16 -9.54 -0.70
C GLY A 22 5.82 -8.15 -0.72
N ALA A 23 5.68 -7.38 -1.80
CA ALA A 23 6.26 -6.04 -1.88
C ALA A 23 5.57 -5.05 -0.94
N HIS A 24 6.33 -4.08 -0.43
CA HIS A 24 5.76 -2.93 0.28
C HIS A 24 5.38 -1.85 -0.70
N ILE A 25 4.18 -1.31 -0.54
CA ILE A 25 3.59 -0.36 -1.47
C ILE A 25 2.97 0.82 -0.75
N VAL A 26 2.91 1.95 -1.44
CA VAL A 26 1.92 2.99 -1.17
C VAL A 26 0.67 2.63 -1.97
N LEU A 27 -0.45 2.48 -1.28
CA LEU A 27 -1.77 2.20 -1.83
C LEU A 27 -2.63 3.45 -1.69
N GLN A 28 -3.15 3.98 -2.79
CA GLN A 28 -4.11 5.08 -2.80
C GLN A 28 -5.52 4.53 -3.03
N VAL A 29 -6.43 4.81 -2.10
CA VAL A 29 -7.82 4.34 -2.14
C VAL A 29 -8.75 5.52 -1.98
N ARG A 30 -9.74 5.62 -2.86
CA ARG A 30 -10.83 6.57 -2.77
C ARG A 30 -11.95 5.98 -1.93
N ASP A 31 -12.39 6.71 -0.91
CA ASP A 31 -13.54 6.29 -0.11
C ASP A 31 -14.88 6.65 -0.78
N GLN A 32 -15.99 6.27 -0.14
CA GLN A 32 -17.33 6.56 -0.64
C GLN A 32 -17.67 8.06 -0.65
N GLY A 33 -17.00 8.86 0.18
CA GLY A 33 -17.12 10.32 0.20
C GLY A 33 -16.30 11.01 -0.90
N GLY A 34 -15.47 10.25 -1.62
CA GLY A 34 -14.60 10.74 -2.67
C GLY A 34 -13.22 11.18 -2.19
N GLU A 35 -12.93 11.11 -0.89
CA GLU A 35 -11.62 11.47 -0.35
C GLU A 35 -10.58 10.41 -0.70
N LEU A 36 -9.37 10.87 -1.04
CA LEU A 36 -8.26 10.00 -1.41
C LEU A 36 -7.36 9.74 -0.19
N HIS A 37 -7.33 8.51 0.27
CA HIS A 37 -6.48 8.07 1.37
C HIS A 37 -5.25 7.33 0.84
N ALA A 38 -4.12 7.51 1.51
CA ALA A 38 -2.88 6.81 1.18
C ALA A 38 -2.40 5.95 2.35
N TYR A 39 -2.07 4.70 2.07
CA TYR A 39 -1.63 3.72 3.06
C TYR A 39 -0.31 3.06 2.65
N ILE A 40 0.57 2.81 3.62
CA ILE A 40 1.66 1.86 3.43
C ILE A 40 1.16 0.48 3.84
N LYS A 41 1.27 -0.50 2.93
CA LYS A 41 0.86 -1.90 3.18
C LYS A 41 1.79 -2.88 2.46
N ARG A 42 1.70 -4.17 2.80
CA ARG A 42 2.37 -5.25 2.04
C ARG A 42 1.39 -5.85 1.04
N TYR A 43 1.72 -5.84 -0.24
CA TYR A 43 0.88 -6.44 -1.27
C TYR A 43 0.84 -7.97 -1.12
N VAL A 44 -0.37 -8.54 -1.10
CA VAL A 44 -0.58 -10.00 -0.99
C VAL A 44 -1.01 -10.55 -2.33
N SER A 45 -2.08 -10.00 -2.90
CA SER A 45 -2.64 -10.44 -4.18
C SER A 45 -3.60 -9.39 -4.76
N GLY A 46 -4.00 -9.59 -6.01
CA GLY A 46 -4.98 -8.75 -6.68
C GLY A 46 -5.68 -9.52 -7.79
N SER A 47 -6.93 -9.15 -8.03
CA SER A 47 -7.76 -9.59 -9.14
C SER A 47 -8.39 -8.36 -9.83
N ASN A 48 -9.28 -8.60 -10.79
CA ASN A 48 -10.06 -7.54 -11.42
C ASN A 48 -11.11 -6.95 -10.46
N GLU A 49 -11.42 -7.64 -9.36
CA GLU A 49 -12.46 -7.24 -8.42
C GLU A 49 -11.89 -6.65 -7.14
N HIS A 50 -10.73 -7.15 -6.69
CA HIS A 50 -10.18 -6.78 -5.39
C HIS A 50 -8.66 -6.64 -5.38
N VAL A 51 -8.16 -5.86 -4.41
CA VAL A 51 -6.75 -5.79 -4.03
C VAL A 51 -6.64 -6.22 -2.57
N VAL A 52 -5.78 -7.20 -2.29
CA VAL A 52 -5.54 -7.72 -0.95
C VAL A 52 -4.15 -7.30 -0.49
N VAL A 53 -4.11 -6.69 0.70
CA VAL A 53 -2.88 -6.20 1.32
C VAL A 53 -2.84 -6.58 2.79
N ALA A 54 -1.66 -6.66 3.36
CA ALA A 54 -1.44 -6.98 4.77
C ALA A 54 -0.80 -5.80 5.51
N GLN A 55 -1.09 -5.73 6.82
CA GLN A 55 -0.41 -4.87 7.77
C GLN A 55 0.19 -5.68 8.91
N TYR A 56 1.19 -5.09 9.57
CA TYR A 56 1.91 -5.74 10.67
C TYR A 56 1.37 -5.38 12.07
N ASN A 57 0.80 -4.18 12.23
CA ASN A 57 0.37 -3.68 13.54
C ASN A 57 -0.98 -2.93 13.44
N PRO A 58 -2.07 -3.49 14.01
CA PRO A 58 -2.21 -4.90 14.38
C PRO A 58 -2.07 -5.79 13.14
N ALA A 59 -1.65 -7.04 13.29
CA ALA A 59 -1.50 -7.96 12.17
C ALA A 59 -2.86 -8.28 11.55
N SER A 60 -3.07 -7.94 10.29
CA SER A 60 -4.32 -8.24 9.57
C SER A 60 -4.14 -8.16 8.05
N GLU A 61 -5.04 -8.84 7.34
CA GLU A 61 -5.26 -8.64 5.90
C GLU A 61 -6.47 -7.74 5.66
N LEU A 62 -6.36 -6.89 4.65
CA LEU A 62 -7.35 -5.92 4.24
C LEU A 62 -7.66 -6.16 2.76
N ARG A 63 -8.94 -6.10 2.43
CA ARG A 63 -9.44 -6.23 1.07
C ARG A 63 -10.09 -4.93 0.64
N PHE A 64 -9.61 -4.40 -0.48
CA PHE A 64 -10.18 -3.21 -1.12
C PHE A 64 -10.83 -3.62 -2.43
N GLU A 65 -11.94 -2.99 -2.79
CA GLU A 65 -12.52 -3.11 -4.12
C GLU A 65 -11.57 -2.50 -5.16
N ARG A 66 -11.39 -3.17 -6.29
CA ARG A 66 -10.46 -2.74 -7.33
C ARG A 66 -10.81 -1.36 -7.87
N GLY A 67 -12.11 -1.05 -8.00
CA GLY A 67 -12.59 0.25 -8.47
C GLY A 67 -12.31 1.40 -7.50
N ALA A 68 -12.11 1.12 -6.22
CA ALA A 68 -11.75 2.13 -5.22
C ALA A 68 -10.23 2.39 -5.18
N VAL A 69 -9.40 1.52 -5.75
CA VAL A 69 -7.94 1.67 -5.77
C VAL A 69 -7.52 2.55 -6.94
N GLU A 70 -7.08 3.77 -6.64
CA GLU A 70 -6.65 4.76 -7.64
C GLU A 70 -5.24 4.42 -8.15
N ALA A 71 -4.32 4.11 -7.23
CA ALA A 71 -2.95 3.80 -7.59
C ALA A 71 -2.26 2.91 -6.57
N MET A 72 -1.23 2.21 -7.04
CA MET A 72 -0.30 1.46 -6.22
C MET A 72 1.12 1.77 -6.69
N HIS A 73 2.01 2.13 -5.76
CA HIS A 73 3.41 2.41 -6.07
C HIS A 73 4.33 1.57 -5.21
N LEU A 74 5.34 0.97 -5.84
CA LEU A 74 6.35 0.16 -5.17
C LEU A 74 7.26 1.06 -4.32
N ILE A 75 7.43 0.72 -3.04
CA ILE A 75 8.45 1.36 -2.19
C ILE A 75 9.80 0.72 -2.51
N VAL A 76 10.78 1.52 -2.92
CA VAL A 76 12.12 1.06 -3.32
C VAL A 76 13.21 1.38 -2.31
N LYS A 77 12.98 2.38 -1.44
CA LYS A 77 13.89 2.76 -0.36
C LYS A 77 13.10 3.35 0.81
N SER A 78 13.63 3.20 2.01
CA SER A 78 13.11 3.82 3.23
C SER A 78 14.27 4.29 4.10
N GLY A 79 14.05 5.34 4.89
CA GLY A 79 15.05 5.87 5.81
C GLY A 79 15.11 7.41 5.81
N ILE A 80 15.64 7.94 6.91
CA ILE A 80 15.89 9.37 7.09
C ILE A 80 17.29 9.67 6.53
N ARG A 81 17.44 10.82 5.86
CA ARG A 81 18.72 11.29 5.34
C ARG A 81 19.70 11.60 6.47
#